data_AF-A0A6G4XM09-F1
#
_entry.id   AF-A0A6G4XM09-F1
#
_cell.length_a   1.000
_cell.length_b   1.000
_cell.length_c   1.000
_cell.angle_alpha   90.00
_cell.angle_beta   90.00
_cell.angle_gamma   90.00
#
_symmetry.space_group_name_H-M   'P 1'
#
loop_
_entity.id
_entity.type
_entity.pdbx_description
1 polymer ?
#
loop_
_entity_poly.entity_id
_entity_poly.type
_entity_poly.pdbx_seq_one_letter_code
_entity_poly.pdbx_strand_id
1 'polypeptide(L)'
;MSPWTRERLGAGVTVAGIVASLPSVWHTAGHIKDPAFRTTTPYGTEHVAYHMAREVLTAAGSLTAVGIGALCGARRTPTVWRVMAAAAGGYCAALWSGGPVTGVWAPNRRALLVHAAGTAGLLTGVCLLRPRPMEWTAG
;
A
#
# COMPACT_ATOMS: atom_id res chain seq x y z
N MET A 1 -11.49 5.37 -23.83
CA MET A 1 -12.16 5.32 -22.51
C MET A 1 -12.47 6.74 -22.04
N SER A 2 -13.72 7.02 -21.64
CA SER A 2 -14.10 8.35 -21.16
C SER A 2 -13.31 8.72 -19.89
N PRO A 3 -13.07 10.02 -19.60
CA PRO A 3 -12.42 10.46 -18.37
C PRO A 3 -13.13 9.91 -17.11
N TRP A 4 -14.46 9.91 -17.11
CA TRP A 4 -15.28 9.38 -16.03
C TRP A 4 -15.16 7.87 -15.84
N THR A 5 -15.11 7.10 -16.93
CA THR A 5 -14.92 5.65 -16.87
C THR A 5 -13.54 5.32 -16.29
N ARG A 6 -12.50 6.05 -16.72
CA ARG A 6 -11.14 5.89 -16.20
C ARG A 6 -11.06 6.20 -14.70
N GLU A 7 -11.70 7.28 -14.28
CA GLU A 7 -11.72 7.70 -12.87
C GLU A 7 -12.41 6.65 -11.98
N ARG A 8 -13.61 6.20 -12.38
CA ARG A 8 -14.35 5.17 -11.62
C ARG A 8 -13.61 3.84 -11.57
N LEU A 9 -13.04 3.43 -12.69
CA LEU A 9 -12.24 2.20 -12.76
C LEU A 9 -10.99 2.32 -11.88
N GLY A 10 -10.25 3.44 -11.99
CA GLY A 10 -9.07 3.68 -11.18
C GLY A 10 -9.38 3.68 -9.68
N ALA A 11 -10.43 4.39 -9.27
CA ALA A 11 -10.88 4.42 -7.88
C ALA A 11 -11.30 3.03 -7.38
N GLY A 12 -12.10 2.30 -8.17
CA GLY A 12 -12.53 0.95 -7.83
C GLY A 12 -11.36 -0.03 -7.69
N VAL A 13 -10.41 0.01 -8.63
CA VAL A 13 -9.20 -0.83 -8.60
C VAL A 13 -8.30 -0.46 -7.42
N THR A 14 -8.12 0.83 -7.12
CA THR A 14 -7.38 1.29 -5.93
C THR A 14 -8.04 0.80 -4.64
N VAL A 15 -9.35 0.95 -4.50
CA VAL A 15 -10.10 0.47 -3.31
C VAL A 15 -9.97 -1.04 -3.17
N ALA A 16 -10.11 -1.79 -4.26
CA ALA A 16 -9.91 -3.24 -4.25
C ALA A 16 -8.48 -3.62 -3.82
N GLY A 17 -7.46 -2.88 -4.28
CA GLY A 17 -6.07 -3.06 -3.85
C GLY A 17 -5.85 -2.77 -2.36
N ILE A 18 -6.48 -1.71 -1.83
CA ILE A 18 -6.45 -1.41 -0.39
C ILE A 18 -7.09 -2.55 0.40
N VAL A 19 -8.30 -2.97 0.03
CA VAL A 19 -9.03 -4.05 0.70
C VAL A 19 -8.25 -5.36 0.66
N ALA A 20 -7.67 -5.70 -0.49
CA ALA A 20 -6.81 -6.88 -0.64
C ALA A 20 -5.56 -6.82 0.26
N SER A 21 -5.09 -5.64 0.62
CA SER A 21 -3.92 -5.43 1.49
C SER A 21 -4.23 -5.55 2.99
N LEU A 22 -5.48 -5.35 3.40
CA LEU A 22 -5.89 -5.36 4.81
C LEU A 22 -5.57 -6.67 5.55
N PRO A 23 -5.75 -7.88 4.98
CA PRO A 23 -5.36 -9.11 5.65
C PRO A 23 -3.88 -9.16 6.03
N SER A 24 -2.99 -8.63 5.19
CA SER A 24 -1.55 -8.59 5.49
C SER A 24 -1.27 -7.67 6.68
N VAL A 25 -1.88 -6.48 6.70
CA VAL A 25 -1.72 -5.52 7.81
C VAL A 25 -2.27 -6.07 9.11
N TRP A 26 -3.46 -6.69 9.05
CA TRP A 26 -4.09 -7.32 10.21
C TRP A 26 -3.25 -8.45 10.79
N HIS A 27 -2.68 -9.30 9.93
CA HIS A 27 -1.82 -10.39 10.35
C HIS A 27 -0.55 -9.87 11.04
N THR A 28 0.11 -8.85 10.49
CA THR A 28 1.25 -8.18 11.15
C THR A 28 0.85 -7.60 12.51
N ALA A 29 -0.32 -6.98 12.62
CA ALA A 29 -0.82 -6.45 13.89
C ALA A 29 -1.07 -7.55 14.93
N GLY A 30 -1.58 -8.71 14.50
CA GLY A 30 -1.78 -9.88 15.36
C GLY A 30 -0.49 -10.41 15.98
N HIS A 31 0.64 -10.31 15.27
CA HIS A 31 1.93 -10.80 15.75
C HIS A 31 2.59 -9.91 16.81
N ILE A 32 2.16 -8.66 16.98
CA ILE A 32 2.78 -7.72 17.94
C ILE A 32 2.75 -8.28 19.37
N LYS A 33 1.69 -9.01 19.73
CA LYS A 33 1.51 -9.59 21.06
C LYS A 33 1.75 -11.09 21.11
N ASP A 34 2.08 -11.71 19.98
CA ASP A 34 2.22 -13.17 19.89
C ASP A 34 3.60 -13.60 20.44
N PRO A 35 3.66 -14.40 21.52
CA PRO A 35 4.91 -14.90 22.06
C PRO A 35 5.75 -15.69 21.04
N ALA A 36 5.15 -16.29 20.02
CA ALA A 36 5.87 -17.02 18.97
C ALA A 36 6.76 -16.11 18.12
N PHE A 37 6.47 -14.80 18.08
CA PHE A 37 7.25 -13.79 17.34
C PHE A 37 8.19 -12.99 18.24
N ARG A 38 8.24 -13.30 19.54
CA ARG A 38 9.27 -12.77 20.43
C ARG A 38 10.55 -13.53 20.21
N THR A 39 11.63 -12.82 19.92
CA THR A 39 12.95 -13.42 19.69
C THR A 39 13.93 -12.79 20.68
N THR A 40 14.85 -13.61 21.19
CA THR A 40 15.96 -13.11 22.00
C THR A 40 16.97 -12.45 21.08
N THR A 41 16.78 -11.17 20.81
CA THR A 41 17.78 -10.32 20.15
C THR A 41 18.71 -9.70 21.19
N PRO A 42 19.93 -9.27 20.82
CA PRO A 42 20.78 -8.45 21.69
C PRO A 42 20.10 -7.15 22.18
N TYR A 43 19.03 -6.73 21.51
CA TYR A 43 18.26 -5.51 21.80
C TYR A 43 16.98 -5.77 22.61
N GLY A 44 16.79 -6.99 23.11
CA GLY A 44 15.64 -7.39 23.93
C GLY A 44 14.51 -8.05 23.13
N THR A 45 13.58 -8.65 23.88
CA THR A 45 12.48 -9.46 23.32
C THR A 45 11.37 -8.63 22.66
N GLU A 46 11.27 -7.35 23.02
CA GLU A 46 10.24 -6.44 22.50
C GLU A 46 10.67 -5.70 21.22
N HIS A 47 11.93 -5.84 20.79
CA HIS A 47 12.45 -5.14 19.61
C HIS A 47 11.69 -5.52 18.33
N VAL A 48 11.37 -6.81 18.16
CA VAL A 48 10.59 -7.29 17.01
C VAL A 48 9.15 -6.76 17.06
N ALA A 49 8.52 -6.73 18.24
CA ALA A 49 7.18 -6.17 18.41
C ALA A 49 7.13 -4.68 18.06
N TYR A 50 8.17 -3.92 18.43
CA TYR A 50 8.33 -2.52 18.00
C TYR A 50 8.39 -2.38 16.47
N HIS A 51 9.17 -3.22 15.78
CA HIS A 51 9.27 -3.19 14.32
C HIS A 51 7.95 -3.54 13.64
N MET A 52 7.22 -4.55 14.13
CA MET A 52 5.89 -4.90 13.64
C MET A 52 4.88 -3.76 13.84
N ALA A 53 4.90 -3.09 15.01
CA ALA A 53 4.05 -1.93 15.25
C ALA A 53 4.34 -0.79 14.27
N ARG A 54 5.63 -0.52 14.01
CA ARG A 54 6.06 0.46 13.02
C ARG A 54 5.56 0.10 11.61
N GLU A 55 5.68 -1.17 11.21
CA GLU A 55 5.18 -1.65 9.92
C GLU A 55 3.67 -1.44 9.78
N VAL A 56 2.88 -1.77 10.80
CA VAL A 56 1.43 -1.57 10.81
C VAL A 56 1.08 -0.09 10.64
N LEU A 57 1.73 0.80 11.41
CA LEU A 57 1.47 2.24 11.34
C LEU A 57 1.87 2.83 9.98
N THR A 58 3.02 2.44 9.44
CA THR A 58 3.46 2.88 8.11
C THR A 58 2.52 2.37 7.02
N ALA A 59 2.09 1.10 7.09
CA ALA A 59 1.11 0.55 6.16
C ALA A 59 -0.23 1.29 6.22
N ALA A 60 -0.78 1.51 7.42
CA ALA A 60 -2.01 2.25 7.62
C ALA A 60 -1.91 3.68 7.08
N GLY A 61 -0.79 4.38 7.36
CA GLY A 61 -0.52 5.71 6.83
C GLY A 61 -0.45 5.75 5.31
N SER A 62 0.27 4.82 4.68
CA SER A 62 0.37 4.73 3.22
C SER A 62 -0.98 4.42 2.57
N LEU A 63 -1.72 3.43 3.06
CA LEU A 63 -3.04 3.08 2.52
C LEU A 63 -4.04 4.23 2.71
N THR A 64 -3.98 4.94 3.83
CA THR A 64 -4.80 6.14 4.08
C THR A 64 -4.47 7.26 3.10
N ALA A 65 -3.19 7.56 2.88
CA ALA A 65 -2.76 8.57 1.92
C ALA A 65 -3.24 8.24 0.49
N VAL A 66 -3.19 6.96 0.12
CA VAL A 66 -3.73 6.49 -1.17
C VAL A 66 -5.24 6.65 -1.23
N GLY A 67 -5.96 6.28 -0.18
CA GLY A 67 -7.40 6.44 -0.07
C GLY A 67 -7.84 7.90 -0.17
N ILE A 68 -7.20 8.81 0.57
CA ILE A 68 -7.45 10.26 0.48
C ILE A 68 -7.23 10.75 -0.95
N GLY A 69 -6.12 10.36 -1.57
CA GLY A 69 -5.84 10.68 -2.97
C GLY A 69 -6.96 10.21 -3.90
N ALA A 70 -7.44 8.98 -3.74
CA ALA A 70 -8.57 8.42 -4.49
C ALA A 70 -9.86 9.22 -4.30
N LEU A 71 -10.17 9.63 -3.06
CA LEU A 71 -11.36 10.40 -2.71
C LEU A 71 -11.35 11.84 -3.26
N CYS A 72 -10.19 12.40 -3.63
CA CYS A 72 -10.14 13.69 -4.31
C CYS A 72 -10.86 13.68 -5.67
N GLY A 73 -11.03 12.50 -6.29
CA GLY A 73 -11.71 12.36 -7.57
C GLY A 73 -11.08 13.22 -8.67
N ALA A 74 -11.92 13.89 -9.46
CA ALA A 74 -11.50 14.81 -10.52
C ALA A 74 -10.72 16.05 -10.02
N ARG A 75 -10.82 16.40 -8.73
CA ARG A 75 -10.09 17.54 -8.13
C ARG A 75 -8.64 17.22 -7.76
N ARG A 76 -8.21 15.97 -7.98
CA ARG A 76 -6.85 15.51 -7.68
C ARG A 76 -5.82 16.27 -8.50
N THR A 77 -5.01 17.06 -7.81
CA THR A 77 -3.89 17.77 -8.45
C THR A 77 -2.74 16.81 -8.79
N PRO A 78 -1.83 17.18 -9.70
CA PRO A 78 -0.61 16.41 -9.95
C PRO A 78 0.21 16.16 -8.68
N THR A 79 0.25 17.11 -7.75
CA THR A 79 0.94 16.98 -6.46
C THR A 79 0.29 15.89 -5.60
N VAL A 80 -1.05 15.92 -5.45
CA VAL A 80 -1.78 14.87 -4.70
C VAL A 80 -1.55 13.50 -5.34
N TRP A 81 -1.56 13.42 -6.67
CA TRP A 81 -1.27 12.15 -7.35
C TRP A 81 0.15 11.65 -7.10
N ARG A 82 1.17 12.52 -7.10
CA ARG A 82 2.56 12.14 -6.79
C ARG A 82 2.70 11.61 -5.37
N VAL A 83 2.06 12.26 -4.39
CA VAL A 83 2.04 11.79 -3.00
C VAL A 83 1.38 10.42 -2.90
N MET A 84 0.22 10.25 -3.54
CA MET A 84 -0.47 8.96 -3.62
C MET A 84 0.41 7.88 -4.27
N ALA A 85 1.11 8.21 -5.36
CA ALA A 85 2.00 7.28 -6.05
C ALA A 85 3.23 6.90 -5.21
N ALA A 86 3.83 7.86 -4.50
CA ALA A 86 4.93 7.61 -3.58
C ALA A 86 4.47 6.73 -2.40
N ALA A 87 3.30 6.98 -1.83
CA ALA A 87 2.73 6.18 -0.75
C ALA A 87 2.45 4.73 -1.18
N ALA A 88 1.82 4.54 -2.35
CA ALA A 88 1.57 3.22 -2.91
C ALA A 88 2.86 2.49 -3.26
N GLY A 89 3.81 3.17 -3.90
CA GLY A 89 5.11 2.62 -4.27
C GLY A 89 5.93 2.20 -3.06
N GLY A 90 6.00 3.05 -2.03
CA GLY A 90 6.70 2.73 -0.78
C GLY A 90 6.07 1.56 -0.03
N TYR A 91 4.74 1.49 0.02
CA TYR A 91 4.03 0.35 0.60
C TYR A 91 4.34 -0.96 -0.15
N CYS A 92 4.28 -0.94 -1.48
CA CYS A 92 4.62 -2.12 -2.28
C CYS A 92 6.09 -2.50 -2.12
N ALA A 93 7.01 -1.52 -2.13
CA ALA A 93 8.43 -1.79 -1.93
C ALA A 93 8.69 -2.46 -0.57
N ALA A 94 8.02 -2.02 0.49
CA ALA A 94 8.12 -2.65 1.81
C ALA A 94 7.61 -4.10 1.82
N LEU A 95 6.52 -4.41 1.10
CA LEU A 95 6.00 -5.78 0.97
C LEU A 95 7.00 -6.73 0.30
N TRP A 96 7.75 -6.24 -0.69
CA TRP A 96 8.63 -7.07 -1.50
C TRP A 96 10.10 -7.02 -1.08
N SER A 97 10.49 -6.12 -0.17
CA SER A 97 11.89 -5.93 0.22
C SER A 97 12.44 -7.09 1.06
N GLY A 98 11.59 -7.83 1.78
CA GLY A 98 12.02 -8.97 2.61
C GLY A 98 12.82 -10.00 1.81
N GLY A 99 12.35 -10.37 0.61
CA GLY A 99 13.01 -11.37 -0.21
C GLY A 99 14.45 -11.02 -0.58
N PRO A 100 14.71 -9.87 -1.25
CA PRO A 100 16.05 -9.45 -1.61
C PRO A 100 16.96 -9.09 -0.42
N VAL A 101 16.40 -8.59 0.68
CA VAL A 101 17.20 -8.07 1.82
C VAL A 101 17.52 -9.17 2.81
N THR A 102 16.60 -10.09 3.09
CA THR A 102 16.74 -11.10 4.14
C THR A 102 16.69 -12.54 3.62
N GLY A 103 16.36 -12.75 2.34
CA GLY A 103 16.11 -14.07 1.78
C GLY A 103 14.75 -14.66 2.15
N VAL A 104 13.95 -13.94 2.96
CA VAL A 104 12.65 -14.41 3.44
C VAL A 104 11.53 -13.86 2.58
N TRP A 105 10.76 -14.76 1.97
CA TRP A 105 9.60 -14.45 1.15
C TRP A 105 8.29 -14.76 1.89
N ALA A 106 7.16 -14.49 1.24
CA ALA A 106 5.84 -14.85 1.75
C ALA A 106 5.81 -16.33 2.20
N PRO A 107 5.28 -16.63 3.40
CA PRO A 107 5.42 -17.95 4.02
C PRO A 107 4.63 -19.06 3.32
N ASN A 108 3.68 -18.69 2.45
CA ASN A 108 2.88 -19.60 1.67
C ASN A 108 2.28 -18.90 0.45
N ARG A 109 1.70 -19.69 -0.47
CA ARG A 109 1.07 -19.19 -1.70
C ARG A 109 -0.08 -18.21 -1.42
N ARG A 110 -0.84 -18.40 -0.34
CA ARG A 110 -1.96 -17.51 0.00
C ARG A 110 -1.47 -16.11 0.36
N ALA A 111 -0.44 -16.00 1.19
CA ALA A 111 0.19 -14.72 1.53
C ALA A 111 0.77 -14.04 0.28
N LEU A 112 1.44 -14.80 -0.59
CA LEU A 112 1.98 -14.28 -1.85
C LEU A 112 0.87 -13.71 -2.75
N LEU A 113 -0.27 -14.40 -2.87
CA LEU A 113 -1.42 -13.92 -3.65
C LEU A 113 -2.02 -12.63 -3.07
N VAL A 114 -2.09 -12.51 -1.73
CA VAL A 114 -2.53 -11.28 -1.06
C VAL A 114 -1.58 -10.12 -1.40
N HIS A 115 -0.26 -10.31 -1.32
CA HIS A 115 0.73 -9.29 -1.68
C HIS A 115 0.66 -8.91 -3.15
N ALA A 116 0.54 -9.89 -4.05
CA ALA A 116 0.41 -9.65 -5.48
C ALA A 116 -0.88 -8.89 -5.82
N ALA A 117 -2.01 -9.30 -5.24
CA ALA A 117 -3.30 -8.64 -5.47
C ALA A 117 -3.31 -7.19 -4.96
N GLY A 118 -2.79 -6.96 -3.74
CA GLY A 118 -2.65 -5.61 -3.19
C GLY A 118 -1.74 -4.73 -4.04
N THR A 119 -0.57 -5.26 -4.43
CA THR A 119 0.40 -4.55 -5.27
C THR A 119 -0.19 -4.18 -6.63
N ALA A 120 -0.78 -5.15 -7.33
CA ALA A 120 -1.38 -4.93 -8.64
C ALA A 120 -2.53 -3.91 -8.55
N GLY A 121 -3.46 -4.09 -7.61
CA GLY A 121 -4.59 -3.17 -7.43
C GLY A 121 -4.15 -1.74 -7.09
N LEU A 122 -3.19 -1.58 -6.17
CA LEU A 122 -2.69 -0.25 -5.81
C LEU A 122 -1.97 0.42 -6.98
N LEU A 123 -0.99 -0.24 -7.60
CA LEU A 123 -0.19 0.37 -8.67
C LEU A 123 -1.04 0.63 -9.92
N THR A 124 -1.87 -0.33 -10.34
CA THR A 124 -2.75 -0.15 -11.50
C THR A 124 -3.78 0.95 -11.24
N GLY A 125 -4.43 0.94 -10.07
CA GLY A 125 -5.41 1.97 -9.71
C GLY A 125 -4.79 3.36 -9.67
N VAL A 126 -3.63 3.52 -9.03
CA VAL A 126 -2.90 4.80 -8.97
C VAL A 126 -2.50 5.30 -10.37
N CYS A 127 -2.04 4.41 -11.25
CA CYS A 127 -1.72 4.76 -12.64
C CYS A 127 -2.95 5.20 -13.43
N LEU A 128 -4.09 4.52 -13.24
CA LEU A 128 -5.37 4.91 -13.84
C LEU A 128 -5.87 6.25 -13.31
N LEU A 129 -5.52 6.62 -12.08
CA LEU A 129 -5.91 7.89 -11.46
C LEU A 129 -4.92 9.04 -11.73
N ARG A 130 -3.93 8.86 -12.62
CA ARG A 130 -3.01 9.93 -13.02
C ARG A 130 -3.79 11.09 -13.66
N PRO A 131 -3.67 12.35 -13.15
CA PRO A 131 -4.28 13.50 -13.78
C PRO A 131 -3.83 13.61 -15.23
N ARG A 132 -4.76 13.89 -16.14
CA ARG A 132 -4.37 14.27 -17.50
C ARG A 132 -3.75 15.66 -17.44
N PRO A 133 -2.78 15.98 -18.32
CA PRO A 133 -2.41 17.36 -18.53
C PRO A 133 -3.71 18.13 -18.76
N MET A 134 -4.01 19.12 -17.91
CA MET A 134 -4.98 20.12 -18.32
C MET A 134 -4.38 20.72 -19.59
N GLU A 135 -5.07 20.58 -20.72
CA GLU A 135 -4.91 21.52 -21.81
C GLU A 135 -5.19 22.88 -21.17
N TRP A 136 -4.12 23.56 -20.77
CA TRP A 136 -4.15 24.96 -20.42
C TRP A 136 -4.50 25.67 -21.73
N THR A 137 -5.77 25.69 -22.10
CA THR A 137 -6.28 26.73 -22.97
C THR A 137 -6.18 28.00 -22.13
N ALA A 138 -5.12 28.75 -22.40
CA ALA A 138 -4.94 30.12 -21.92
C ALA A 138 -6.27 30.86 -22.09
N GLY A 139 -6.87 31.24 -20.96
CA GLY A 139 -7.88 32.28 -20.90
C GLY A 139 -7.20 33.61 -20.64
#